data_AF-A0A2N6FKH1-F1
#
_entry.id   AF-A0A2N6FKH1-F1
#
_cell.length_a   1.000
_cell.length_b   1.000
_cell.length_c   1.000
_cell.angle_alpha   90.00
_cell.angle_beta   90.00
_cell.angle_gamma   90.00
#
_symmetry.space_group_name_H-M   'P 1'
#
loop_
_entity.id
_entity.type
_entity.pdbx_description
1 polymer ?
#
loop_
_entity_poly.entity_id
_entity_poly.type
_entity_poly.pdbx_seq_one_letter_code
_entity_poly.pdbx_strand_id
1 'polypeptide(L)'
;MASIQKAKTIKSVIIVVLLLLVLVPPLYLSVFESPLLNSADEIGMRYVDDAFNRALVSFALARTTNAIISVIQDSEINIAPAGVGVTIAVGEALDPVNDMIERFSWVMLVSLVSLGMQKMLIEISPWFSIKLLLFPALLFILAGLWSGGRWRQTLTRFGTRLVFLAIVVRFCIPVVAAVNEEIYALFLDQHYTSAVNEIEHGNAALRKMDPMEHGSSDRKTDGIWDGVKKKAEQVGEMIDLQHRISRMKTRLTGMIENLLKMIAVFTLNTVVLPIGLLWLLAKLFRSITGSDSLLQIEQILTRRIAGTGPAESVSSEYVDPGGDGQDVKVDEKNEDIKADQ
;
A
#
# COMPACT_ATOMS: atom_id res chain seq x y z
N MET A 1 -39.71 -24.51 25.90
CA MET A 1 -38.53 -23.99 26.62
C MET A 1 -37.32 -24.94 26.55
N ALA A 2 -37.49 -26.26 26.80
CA ALA A 2 -36.37 -27.22 26.79
C ALA A 2 -35.58 -27.30 25.47
N SER A 3 -36.22 -27.18 24.30
CA SER A 3 -35.54 -27.21 22.99
C SER A 3 -34.60 -26.00 22.76
N ILE A 4 -35.03 -24.81 23.18
CA ILE A 4 -34.26 -23.57 23.08
C ILE A 4 -33.03 -23.63 23.99
N GLN A 5 -33.19 -24.20 25.18
CA GLN A 5 -32.12 -24.35 26.16
C GLN A 5 -31.08 -25.38 25.71
N LYS A 6 -31.52 -26.52 25.15
CA LYS A 6 -30.64 -27.50 24.48
C LYS A 6 -29.85 -26.88 23.33
N ALA A 7 -30.49 -26.05 22.48
CA ALA A 7 -29.79 -25.39 21.38
C ALA A 7 -28.73 -24.38 21.88
N LYS A 8 -28.99 -23.68 22.99
CA LYS A 8 -28.00 -22.77 23.60
C LYS A 8 -26.80 -23.50 24.19
N THR A 9 -27.03 -24.63 24.88
CA THR A 9 -25.94 -25.42 25.47
C THR A 9 -25.06 -26.01 24.38
N ILE A 10 -25.64 -26.58 23.32
CA ILE A 10 -24.89 -27.10 22.16
C ILE A 10 -24.02 -26.01 21.53
N LYS A 11 -24.57 -24.82 21.26
CA LYS A 11 -23.79 -23.69 20.71
C LYS A 11 -22.66 -23.24 21.63
N SER A 12 -22.91 -23.20 22.94
CA SER A 12 -21.87 -22.84 23.92
C SER A 12 -20.74 -23.86 23.94
N VAL A 13 -21.05 -25.15 23.91
CA VAL A 13 -20.05 -26.22 23.83
C VAL A 13 -19.19 -26.08 22.58
N ILE A 14 -19.81 -25.84 21.41
CA ILE A 14 -19.06 -25.60 20.16
C ILE A 14 -18.10 -24.42 20.29
N ILE A 15 -18.57 -23.28 20.83
CA ILE A 15 -17.72 -22.08 20.99
C ILE A 15 -16.58 -22.33 21.99
N VAL A 16 -16.84 -23.05 23.09
CA VAL A 16 -15.81 -23.40 24.07
C VAL A 16 -14.77 -24.34 23.47
N VAL A 17 -15.19 -25.31 22.66
CA VAL A 17 -14.26 -26.17 21.92
C VAL A 17 -13.41 -25.36 20.95
N LEU A 18 -14.00 -24.41 20.20
CA LEU A 18 -13.26 -23.50 19.33
C LEU A 18 -12.27 -22.61 20.12
N LEU A 19 -12.65 -22.13 21.30
CA LEU A 19 -11.75 -21.40 22.19
C LEU A 19 -10.58 -22.26 22.68
N LEU A 20 -10.84 -23.52 23.04
CA LEU A 20 -9.79 -24.47 23.42
C LEU A 20 -8.83 -24.76 22.26
N LEU A 21 -9.35 -24.92 21.04
CA LEU A 21 -8.56 -25.03 19.82
C LEU A 21 -7.62 -23.83 19.61
N VAL A 22 -8.06 -22.62 19.96
CA VAL A 22 -7.25 -21.40 19.85
C VAL A 22 -6.23 -21.27 20.99
N LEU A 23 -6.57 -21.71 22.22
CA LEU A 23 -5.72 -21.54 23.40
C LEU A 23 -4.64 -22.61 23.56
N VAL A 24 -4.98 -23.86 23.24
CA VAL A 24 -4.12 -25.02 23.49
C VAL A 24 -3.12 -25.16 22.35
N PRO A 25 -1.80 -24.97 22.58
CA PRO A 25 -0.80 -24.94 21.51
C PRO A 25 -0.82 -26.16 20.57
N PRO A 26 -0.86 -27.43 21.03
CA PRO A 26 -0.87 -28.57 20.11
C PRO A 26 -2.15 -28.64 19.26
N LEU A 27 -3.30 -28.19 19.79
CA LEU A 27 -4.54 -28.13 19.02
C LEU A 27 -4.52 -26.97 18.01
N TYR A 28 -3.92 -25.84 18.40
CA TYR A 28 -3.73 -24.69 17.52
C TYR A 28 -2.91 -25.06 16.29
N LEU A 29 -1.73 -25.67 16.50
CA LEU A 29 -0.85 -26.09 15.41
C LEU A 29 -1.55 -27.09 14.48
N SER A 30 -2.27 -28.07 15.04
CA SER A 30 -2.96 -29.10 14.24
C SER A 30 -4.05 -28.55 13.32
N VAL A 31 -4.69 -27.43 13.67
CA VAL A 31 -5.84 -26.91 12.92
C VAL A 31 -5.50 -25.66 12.12
N PHE A 32 -4.88 -24.67 12.76
CA PHE A 32 -4.62 -23.37 12.15
C PHE A 32 -3.32 -23.31 11.35
N GLU A 33 -2.39 -24.24 11.59
CA GLU A 33 -1.17 -24.47 10.79
C GLU A 33 -1.25 -25.79 10.00
N SER A 34 -2.47 -26.20 9.64
CA SER A 34 -2.65 -27.37 8.79
C SER A 34 -1.99 -27.15 7.42
N PRO A 35 -1.48 -28.21 6.76
CA PRO A 35 -0.77 -28.09 5.48
C PRO A 35 -1.54 -27.29 4.43
N LEU A 36 -2.87 -27.42 4.38
CA LEU A 36 -3.71 -26.69 3.43
C LEU A 36 -3.73 -25.17 3.67
N LEU A 37 -3.80 -24.74 4.94
CA LEU A 37 -3.78 -23.31 5.28
C LEU A 37 -2.38 -22.73 5.04
N ASN A 38 -1.34 -23.48 5.39
CA ASN A 38 0.03 -23.05 5.14
C ASN A 38 0.33 -22.97 3.64
N SER A 39 -0.16 -23.91 2.81
CA SER A 39 0.01 -23.82 1.35
C SER A 39 -0.64 -22.57 0.77
N ALA A 40 -1.79 -22.15 1.29
CA ALA A 40 -2.43 -20.90 0.86
C ALA A 40 -1.57 -19.67 1.25
N ASP A 41 -1.04 -19.65 2.47
CA ASP A 41 -0.13 -18.59 2.93
C ASP A 41 1.19 -18.57 2.14
N GLU A 42 1.72 -19.75 1.77
CA GLU A 42 2.93 -19.90 0.98
C GLU A 42 2.78 -19.36 -0.45
N ILE A 43 1.62 -19.57 -1.10
CA ILE A 43 1.31 -18.95 -2.40
C ILE A 43 1.35 -17.42 -2.25
N GLY A 44 0.71 -16.91 -1.19
CA GLY A 44 0.77 -15.53 -0.74
C GLY A 44 2.19 -14.96 -0.67
N MET A 45 3.03 -15.64 0.11
CA MET A 45 4.39 -15.24 0.41
C MET A 45 5.29 -15.28 -0.83
N ARG A 46 5.22 -16.37 -1.61
CA ARG A 46 6.01 -16.55 -2.83
C ARG A 46 5.75 -15.45 -3.83
N TYR A 47 4.48 -15.09 -4.04
CA TYR A 47 4.12 -14.01 -4.95
C TYR A 47 4.76 -12.67 -4.54
N VAL A 48 4.64 -12.30 -3.27
CA VAL A 48 5.20 -11.03 -2.75
C VAL A 48 6.73 -11.06 -2.82
N ASP A 49 7.36 -12.19 -2.52
CA ASP A 49 8.81 -12.37 -2.61
C ASP A 49 9.31 -12.24 -4.06
N ASP A 50 8.63 -12.85 -5.01
CA ASP A 50 8.97 -12.72 -6.43
C ASP A 50 8.81 -11.28 -6.91
N ALA A 51 7.72 -10.61 -6.53
CA ALA A 51 7.51 -9.20 -6.85
C ALA A 51 8.58 -8.31 -6.21
N PHE A 52 8.97 -8.58 -4.96
CA PHE A 52 10.01 -7.85 -4.24
C PHE A 52 11.38 -8.03 -4.91
N ASN A 53 11.76 -9.26 -5.26
CA ASN A 53 13.01 -9.55 -5.95
C ASN A 53 13.08 -8.86 -7.31
N ARG A 54 12.01 -8.93 -8.11
CA ARG A 54 11.94 -8.21 -9.38
C ARG A 54 12.08 -6.71 -9.20
N ALA A 55 11.44 -6.16 -8.16
CA ALA A 55 11.55 -4.74 -7.85
C ALA A 55 12.97 -4.35 -7.44
N LEU A 56 13.65 -5.21 -6.67
CA LEU A 56 15.01 -5.01 -6.19
C LEU A 56 16.02 -5.01 -7.34
N VAL A 57 15.92 -5.99 -8.23
CA VAL A 57 16.77 -6.08 -9.43
C VAL A 57 16.57 -4.85 -10.31
N SER A 58 15.32 -4.47 -10.56
CA SER A 58 14.98 -3.29 -11.38
C SER A 58 15.51 -1.99 -10.77
N PHE A 59 15.38 -1.82 -9.44
CA PHE A 59 15.94 -0.70 -8.71
C PHE A 59 17.47 -0.64 -8.83
N ALA A 60 18.16 -1.76 -8.62
CA ALA A 60 19.61 -1.84 -8.72
C ALA A 60 20.11 -1.52 -10.14
N LEU A 61 19.42 -2.02 -11.17
CA LEU A 61 19.71 -1.71 -12.57
C LEU A 61 19.52 -0.22 -12.86
N ALA A 62 18.42 0.38 -12.39
CA ALA A 62 18.18 1.81 -12.52
C ALA A 62 19.31 2.63 -11.89
N ARG A 63 19.70 2.30 -10.65
CA ARG A 63 20.75 3.03 -9.94
C ARG A 63 22.13 2.86 -10.58
N THR A 64 22.41 1.68 -11.12
CA THR A 64 23.64 1.43 -11.90
C THR A 64 23.64 2.24 -13.19
N THR A 65 22.52 2.27 -13.91
CA THR A 65 22.37 3.07 -15.14
C THR A 65 22.56 4.56 -14.85
N ASN A 66 21.94 5.06 -13.78
CA ASN A 66 22.08 6.45 -13.32
C ASN A 66 23.54 6.80 -13.01
N ALA A 67 24.27 5.89 -12.34
CA ALA A 67 25.69 6.10 -12.04
C ALA A 67 26.54 6.17 -13.31
N ILE A 68 26.28 5.30 -14.30
CA ILE A 68 27.00 5.32 -15.58
C ILE A 68 26.70 6.61 -16.36
N ILE A 69 25.44 7.02 -16.43
CA ILE A 69 25.03 8.23 -17.17
C ILE A 69 25.58 9.49 -16.51
N SER A 70 25.57 9.59 -15.19
CA SER A 70 26.11 10.74 -14.45
C SER A 70 27.58 11.00 -14.80
N VAL A 71 28.40 9.95 -14.95
CA VAL A 71 29.82 10.10 -15.34
C VAL A 71 29.96 10.66 -16.76
N ILE A 72 29.09 10.23 -17.68
CA ILE A 72 29.08 10.74 -19.06
C ILE A 72 28.53 12.18 -19.09
N GLN A 73 27.56 12.49 -18.24
CA GLN A 73 26.95 13.81 -18.13
C GLN A 73 27.94 14.86 -17.61
N ASP A 74 28.76 14.48 -16.63
CA ASP A 74 29.82 15.32 -16.08
C ASP A 74 31.02 15.49 -17.04
N SER A 75 31.01 14.84 -18.21
CA SER A 75 32.08 14.95 -19.21
C SER A 75 31.89 16.17 -20.10
N GLU A 76 32.68 17.21 -19.87
CA GLU A 76 32.76 18.38 -20.76
C GLU A 76 33.79 18.17 -21.87
N ILE A 77 33.37 18.33 -23.13
CA ILE A 77 34.28 18.31 -24.28
C ILE A 77 34.51 19.76 -24.73
N ASN A 78 35.71 20.26 -24.43
CA ASN A 78 36.17 21.57 -24.87
C ASN A 78 36.77 21.46 -26.27
N ILE A 79 36.02 21.85 -27.30
CA ILE A 79 36.54 21.96 -28.66
C ILE A 79 36.85 23.44 -28.90
N ALA A 80 38.04 23.75 -29.38
CA ALA A 80 38.44 25.14 -29.69
C ALA A 80 38.58 25.35 -31.20
N PRO A 81 37.46 25.37 -31.97
CA PRO A 81 37.54 25.69 -33.39
C PRO A 81 38.07 27.12 -33.57
N ALA A 82 39.18 27.25 -34.31
CA ALA A 82 39.82 28.52 -34.61
C ALA A 82 40.26 29.37 -33.38
N GLY A 83 40.50 28.74 -32.23
CA GLY A 83 40.95 29.43 -31.01
C GLY A 83 39.83 30.09 -30.19
N VAL A 84 38.57 29.95 -30.61
CA VAL A 84 37.39 30.27 -29.81
C VAL A 84 36.97 28.98 -29.11
N GLY A 85 37.11 28.91 -27.79
CA GLY A 85 36.63 27.77 -27.01
C GLY A 85 35.10 27.68 -27.13
N VAL A 86 34.60 26.62 -27.78
CA VAL A 86 33.19 26.27 -27.80
C VAL A 86 33.06 24.99 -26.98
N THR A 87 32.58 25.12 -25.76
CA THR A 87 32.25 23.98 -24.91
C THR A 87 30.97 23.35 -25.44
N ILE A 88 31.03 22.07 -25.85
CA ILE A 88 29.84 21.31 -26.22
C ILE A 88 29.44 20.53 -24.97
N ALA A 89 28.32 20.92 -24.36
CA ALA A 89 27.73 20.23 -23.22
C ALA A 89 27.06 18.93 -23.68
N VAL A 90 27.87 17.88 -23.87
CA VAL A 90 27.39 16.54 -24.25
C VAL A 90 26.45 15.99 -23.17
N GLY A 91 26.66 16.38 -21.91
CA GLY A 91 25.84 15.95 -20.78
C GLY A 91 24.39 16.42 -20.81
N GLU A 92 24.12 17.66 -21.24
CA GLU A 92 22.75 18.21 -21.27
C GLU A 92 21.82 17.41 -22.20
N ALA A 93 22.37 16.76 -23.23
CA ALA A 93 21.60 15.90 -24.12
C ALA A 93 21.11 14.60 -23.45
N LEU A 94 21.71 14.22 -22.33
CA LEU A 94 21.40 13.01 -21.55
C LEU A 94 20.43 13.29 -20.39
N ASP A 95 20.25 14.55 -19.99
CA ASP A 95 19.39 14.96 -18.88
C ASP A 95 17.99 14.33 -18.91
N PRO A 96 17.25 14.32 -20.04
CA PRO A 96 15.90 13.76 -20.06
C PRO A 96 15.86 12.27 -19.74
N VAL A 97 16.93 11.54 -20.06
CA VAL A 97 17.04 10.10 -19.81
C VAL A 97 17.40 9.86 -18.35
N ASN A 98 18.36 10.64 -17.84
CA ASN A 98 18.76 10.59 -16.43
C ASN A 98 17.54 10.85 -15.52
N ASP A 99 16.74 11.88 -15.82
CA ASP A 99 15.52 12.20 -15.09
C ASP A 99 14.51 11.04 -15.07
N MET A 100 14.34 10.33 -16.19
CA MET A 100 13.43 9.18 -16.27
C MET A 100 13.94 7.99 -15.47
N ILE A 101 15.25 7.75 -15.48
CA ILE A 101 15.88 6.69 -14.68
C ILE A 101 15.77 7.00 -13.19
N GLU A 102 15.97 8.26 -12.80
CA GLU A 102 15.81 8.69 -11.42
C GLU A 102 14.37 8.49 -10.93
N ARG A 103 13.37 8.92 -11.73
CA ARG A 103 11.94 8.71 -11.42
C ARG A 103 11.59 7.24 -11.35
N PHE A 104 12.10 6.43 -12.29
CA PHE A 104 11.92 4.98 -12.25
C PHE A 104 12.48 4.39 -10.96
N SER A 105 13.72 4.73 -10.60
CA SER A 105 14.37 4.28 -9.37
C SER A 105 13.55 4.65 -8.13
N TRP A 106 12.96 5.85 -8.08
CA TRP A 106 12.05 6.25 -7.00
C TRP A 106 10.79 5.39 -6.93
N VAL A 107 10.14 5.12 -8.07
CA VAL A 107 8.96 4.23 -8.12
C VAL A 107 9.31 2.82 -7.65
N MET A 108 10.48 2.31 -8.04
CA MET A 108 10.94 1.00 -7.62
C MET A 108 11.24 0.95 -6.12
N LEU A 109 11.83 2.01 -5.55
CA LEU A 109 12.05 2.13 -4.11
C LEU A 109 10.73 2.13 -3.32
N VAL A 110 9.74 2.91 -3.76
CA VAL A 110 8.41 2.91 -3.14
C VAL A 110 7.76 1.53 -3.24
N SER A 111 7.91 0.87 -4.38
CA SER A 111 7.43 -0.51 -4.59
C SER A 111 8.09 -1.50 -3.64
N LEU A 112 9.41 -1.42 -3.44
CA LEU A 112 10.15 -2.24 -2.48
C LEU A 112 9.65 -2.05 -1.05
N VAL A 113 9.47 -0.79 -0.62
CA VAL A 113 8.97 -0.50 0.73
C VAL A 113 7.54 -1.03 0.89
N SER A 114 6.68 -0.85 -0.10
CA SER A 114 5.30 -1.37 -0.10
C SER A 114 5.27 -2.90 0.00
N LEU A 115 6.04 -3.58 -0.85
CA LEU A 115 6.11 -5.05 -0.87
C LEU A 115 6.76 -5.61 0.40
N GLY A 116 7.78 -4.95 0.94
CA GLY A 116 8.38 -5.30 2.22
C GLY A 116 7.40 -5.17 3.39
N MET A 117 6.57 -4.11 3.39
CA MET A 117 5.50 -3.95 4.38
C MET A 117 4.44 -5.04 4.22
N GLN A 118 4.06 -5.38 2.98
CA GLN A 118 3.15 -6.50 2.72
C GLN A 118 3.72 -7.81 3.26
N LYS A 119 4.99 -8.13 3.00
CA LYS A 119 5.65 -9.32 3.54
C LYS A 119 5.54 -9.41 5.08
N MET A 120 5.84 -8.32 5.79
CA MET A 120 5.68 -8.27 7.25
C MET A 120 4.22 -8.48 7.69
N LEU A 121 3.25 -7.92 6.96
CA LEU A 121 1.83 -8.14 7.23
C LEU A 121 1.42 -9.60 7.04
N ILE A 122 2.02 -10.31 6.07
CA ILE A 122 1.78 -11.75 5.84
C ILE A 122 2.32 -12.57 7.00
N GLU A 123 3.52 -12.29 7.47
CA GLU A 123 4.14 -13.03 8.59
C GLU A 123 3.36 -12.85 9.89
N ILE A 124 2.80 -11.65 10.14
CA ILE A 124 2.07 -11.33 11.38
C ILE A 124 0.58 -11.74 11.29
N SER A 125 0.04 -11.85 10.08
CA SER A 125 -1.38 -12.16 9.79
C SER A 125 -1.94 -13.39 10.54
N PRO A 126 -1.26 -14.56 10.58
CA PRO A 126 -1.78 -15.76 11.25
C PRO A 126 -2.02 -15.51 12.73
N TRP A 127 -1.03 -14.92 13.41
CA TRP A 127 -1.14 -14.60 14.83
C TRP A 127 -2.22 -13.53 15.08
N PHE A 128 -2.22 -12.46 14.28
CA PHE A 128 -3.16 -11.35 14.43
C PHE A 128 -4.61 -11.80 14.21
N SER A 129 -4.88 -12.52 13.11
CA SER A 129 -6.23 -13.01 12.78
C SER A 129 -6.78 -13.97 13.84
N ILE A 130 -5.98 -14.90 14.34
CA ILE A 130 -6.46 -15.90 15.29
C ILE A 130 -6.48 -15.37 16.73
N LYS A 131 -5.37 -14.83 17.22
CA LYS A 131 -5.24 -14.42 18.64
C LYS A 131 -5.90 -13.09 18.92
N LEU A 132 -5.80 -12.11 18.01
CA LEU A 132 -6.31 -10.76 18.26
C LEU A 132 -7.75 -10.57 17.78
N LEU A 133 -8.17 -11.27 16.71
CA LEU A 133 -9.53 -11.12 16.19
C LEU A 133 -10.43 -12.29 16.58
N LEU A 134 -10.07 -13.52 16.22
CA LEU A 134 -10.95 -14.69 16.42
C LEU A 134 -11.20 -15.00 17.90
N PHE A 135 -10.17 -14.94 18.75
CA PHE A 135 -10.31 -15.20 20.18
C PHE A 135 -11.34 -14.27 20.88
N PRO A 136 -11.19 -12.93 20.86
CA PRO A 136 -12.20 -12.05 21.46
C PRO A 136 -13.55 -12.13 20.74
N ALA A 137 -13.58 -12.43 19.43
CA ALA A 137 -14.84 -12.64 18.72
C ALA A 137 -15.66 -13.78 19.34
N LEU A 138 -15.02 -14.92 19.61
CA LEU A 138 -15.65 -16.08 20.23
C LEU A 138 -16.12 -15.75 21.66
N LEU A 139 -15.35 -14.99 22.43
CA LEU A 139 -15.76 -14.52 23.76
C LEU A 139 -17.00 -13.62 23.70
N PHE A 140 -17.07 -12.68 22.76
CA PHE A 140 -18.24 -11.82 22.58
C PHE A 140 -19.48 -12.61 22.15
N ILE A 141 -19.35 -13.59 21.27
CA ILE A 141 -20.47 -14.46 20.87
C ILE A 141 -20.94 -15.29 22.07
N LEU A 142 -20.02 -15.86 22.85
CA LEU A 142 -20.34 -16.64 24.04
C LEU A 142 -21.05 -15.78 25.09
N ALA A 143 -20.50 -14.60 25.42
CA ALA A 143 -21.12 -13.65 26.33
C ALA A 143 -22.51 -13.23 25.84
N GLY A 144 -22.66 -12.94 24.55
CA GLY A 144 -23.93 -12.57 23.95
C GLY A 144 -24.98 -13.69 24.00
N LEU A 145 -24.58 -14.97 23.95
CA LEU A 145 -25.50 -16.11 24.02
C LEU A 145 -26.19 -16.24 25.40
N TRP A 146 -25.44 -15.91 26.45
CA TRP A 146 -25.87 -15.96 27.85
C TRP A 146 -26.45 -14.63 28.35
N SER A 147 -26.14 -13.52 27.67
CA SER A 147 -26.75 -12.22 27.92
C SER A 147 -28.23 -12.19 27.51
N GLY A 148 -29.06 -11.50 28.29
CA GLY A 148 -30.45 -11.19 27.93
C GLY A 148 -30.61 -9.85 27.21
N GLY A 149 -31.76 -9.64 26.56
CA GLY A 149 -32.18 -8.32 26.05
C GLY A 149 -31.30 -7.74 24.94
N ARG A 150 -31.10 -6.41 24.96
CA ARG A 150 -30.35 -5.64 23.95
C ARG A 150 -28.88 -6.08 23.84
N TRP A 151 -28.25 -6.46 24.96
CA TRP A 151 -26.85 -6.90 25.01
C TRP A 151 -26.57 -8.15 24.18
N ARG A 152 -27.53 -9.09 24.10
CA ARG A 152 -27.43 -10.29 23.25
C ARG A 152 -27.19 -9.92 21.79
N GLN A 153 -27.99 -9.00 21.26
CA GLN A 153 -27.91 -8.61 19.85
C GLN A 153 -26.62 -7.83 19.58
N THR A 154 -26.22 -6.93 20.47
CA THR A 154 -25.00 -6.14 20.31
C THR A 154 -23.74 -7.01 20.34
N LEU A 155 -23.58 -7.85 21.36
CA LEU A 155 -22.40 -8.71 21.55
C LEU A 155 -22.26 -9.74 20.43
N THR A 156 -23.35 -10.41 20.04
CA THR A 156 -23.32 -11.39 18.95
C THR A 156 -23.06 -10.75 17.59
N ARG A 157 -23.60 -9.55 17.31
CA ARG A 157 -23.28 -8.79 16.09
C ARG A 157 -21.82 -8.35 16.06
N PHE A 158 -21.29 -7.87 17.19
CA PHE A 158 -19.89 -7.44 17.27
C PHE A 158 -18.93 -8.62 17.08
N GLY A 159 -19.20 -9.74 17.77
CA GLY A 159 -18.41 -10.95 17.64
C GLY A 159 -18.46 -11.54 16.22
N THR A 160 -19.64 -11.60 15.57
CA THR A 160 -19.74 -12.09 14.18
C THR A 160 -18.99 -11.20 13.18
N ARG A 161 -18.98 -9.87 13.37
CA ARG A 161 -18.14 -8.96 12.57
C ARG A 161 -16.66 -9.20 12.76
N LEU A 162 -16.21 -9.46 13.99
CA LEU A 162 -14.81 -9.80 14.27
C LEU A 162 -14.42 -11.16 13.67
N VAL A 163 -15.30 -12.17 13.71
CA VAL A 163 -15.06 -13.45 13.01
C VAL A 163 -14.89 -13.22 11.51
N PHE A 164 -15.77 -12.43 10.90
CA PHE A 164 -15.65 -12.09 9.49
C PHE A 164 -14.32 -11.38 9.19
N LEU A 165 -13.94 -10.39 10.02
CA LEU A 165 -12.68 -9.68 9.87
C LEU A 165 -11.48 -10.62 10.04
N ALA A 166 -11.51 -11.57 10.98
CA ALA A 166 -10.47 -12.57 11.16
C ALA A 166 -10.27 -13.43 9.90
N ILE A 167 -11.38 -13.89 9.31
CA ILE A 167 -11.36 -14.66 8.06
C ILE A 167 -10.80 -13.80 6.92
N VAL A 168 -11.26 -12.56 6.76
CA VAL A 168 -10.73 -11.68 5.72
C VAL A 168 -9.23 -11.46 5.90
N VAL A 169 -8.76 -11.12 7.09
CA VAL A 169 -7.31 -10.93 7.31
C VAL A 169 -6.52 -12.20 7.00
N ARG A 170 -7.04 -13.38 7.38
CA ARG A 170 -6.38 -14.67 7.12
C ARG A 170 -6.29 -15.01 5.64
N PHE A 171 -7.34 -14.77 4.87
CA PHE A 171 -7.45 -15.23 3.47
C PHE A 171 -7.27 -14.13 2.43
N CYS A 172 -7.19 -12.85 2.82
CA CYS A 172 -6.99 -11.74 1.90
C CYS A 172 -5.70 -11.90 1.10
N ILE A 173 -4.58 -12.16 1.79
CA ILE A 173 -3.27 -12.28 1.15
C ILE A 173 -3.24 -13.47 0.17
N PRO A 174 -3.58 -14.73 0.55
CA PRO A 174 -3.60 -15.85 -0.40
C PRO A 174 -4.44 -15.57 -1.65
N VAL A 175 -5.60 -14.92 -1.47
CA VAL A 175 -6.49 -14.57 -2.59
C VAL A 175 -5.86 -13.50 -3.48
N VAL A 176 -5.24 -12.47 -2.89
CA VAL A 176 -4.52 -11.42 -3.65
C VAL A 176 -3.41 -12.03 -4.49
N ALA A 177 -2.59 -12.89 -3.89
CA ALA A 177 -1.48 -13.53 -4.59
C ALA A 177 -1.97 -14.43 -5.73
N ALA A 178 -2.98 -15.26 -5.48
CA ALA A 178 -3.54 -16.13 -6.52
C ALA A 178 -4.08 -15.33 -7.72
N VAL A 179 -4.80 -14.23 -7.46
CA VAL A 179 -5.30 -13.35 -8.53
C VAL A 179 -4.16 -12.67 -9.26
N ASN A 180 -3.14 -12.22 -8.54
CA ASN A 180 -2.04 -11.47 -9.13
C ASN A 180 -1.05 -12.35 -9.91
N GLU A 181 -0.83 -13.60 -9.49
CA GLU A 181 0.03 -14.55 -10.20
C GLU A 181 -0.50 -14.83 -11.61
N GLU A 182 -1.82 -15.00 -11.75
CA GLU A 182 -2.50 -15.15 -13.03
C GLU A 182 -2.34 -13.91 -13.93
N ILE A 183 -2.59 -12.72 -13.38
CA ILE A 183 -2.44 -11.47 -14.13
C ILE A 183 -0.99 -11.29 -14.58
N TYR A 184 -0.03 -11.58 -13.69
CA TYR A 184 1.39 -11.46 -13.98
C TYR A 184 1.83 -12.41 -15.09
N ALA A 185 1.46 -13.69 -15.01
CA ALA A 185 1.80 -14.70 -16.01
C ALA A 185 1.23 -14.36 -17.40
N LEU A 186 -0.01 -13.84 -17.46
CA LEU A 186 -0.68 -13.56 -18.73
C LEU A 186 -0.18 -12.29 -19.42
N PHE A 187 0.19 -11.25 -18.66
CA PHE A 187 0.40 -9.91 -19.24
C PHE A 187 1.74 -9.27 -18.91
N LEU A 188 2.44 -9.67 -17.85
CA LEU A 188 3.57 -8.89 -17.33
C LEU A 188 4.92 -9.59 -17.48
N ASP A 189 4.96 -10.92 -17.50
CA ASP A 189 6.20 -11.70 -17.55
C ASP A 189 7.07 -11.39 -18.78
N GLN A 190 6.45 -11.36 -19.97
CA GLN A 190 7.14 -11.06 -21.23
C GLN A 190 7.73 -9.64 -21.26
N HIS A 191 6.98 -8.66 -20.73
CA HIS A 191 7.42 -7.26 -20.70
C HIS A 191 8.53 -7.03 -19.66
N TYR A 192 8.48 -7.73 -18.54
CA TYR A 192 9.51 -7.64 -17.51
C TYR A 192 10.85 -8.19 -18.01
N THR A 193 10.86 -9.42 -18.51
CA THR A 193 12.09 -10.12 -18.89
C THR A 193 12.79 -9.44 -20.08
N SER A 194 12.01 -8.95 -21.04
CA SER A 194 12.56 -8.21 -22.18
C SER A 194 13.20 -6.88 -21.74
N ALA A 195 12.54 -6.13 -20.86
CA ALA A 195 13.04 -4.84 -20.38
C ALA A 195 14.32 -4.98 -19.54
N VAL A 196 14.40 -5.99 -18.66
CA VAL A 196 15.60 -6.25 -17.86
C VAL A 196 16.81 -6.58 -18.74
N ASN A 197 16.64 -7.50 -19.71
CA ASN A 197 17.72 -7.88 -20.61
C ASN A 197 18.20 -6.69 -21.46
N GLU A 198 17.29 -5.85 -21.94
CA GLU A 198 17.65 -4.66 -22.72
C GLU A 198 18.40 -3.62 -21.89
N ILE A 199 18.00 -3.40 -20.63
CA ILE A 199 18.71 -2.48 -19.72
C ILE A 199 20.09 -3.03 -19.36
N GLU A 200 20.21 -4.33 -19.11
CA GLU A 200 21.50 -4.96 -18.78
C GLU A 200 22.48 -4.88 -19.96
N HIS A 201 22.02 -5.22 -21.17
CA HIS A 201 22.82 -5.06 -22.39
C HIS A 201 23.17 -3.59 -22.68
N GLY A 202 22.24 -2.66 -22.43
CA GLY A 202 22.47 -1.23 -22.53
C GLY A 202 23.57 -0.75 -21.59
N ASN A 203 23.50 -1.14 -20.31
CA ASN A 203 24.52 -0.83 -19.31
C ASN A 203 25.89 -1.40 -19.68
N ALA A 204 25.95 -2.64 -20.16
CA ALA A 204 27.19 -3.26 -20.63
C ALA A 204 27.78 -2.52 -21.84
N ALA A 205 26.94 -2.01 -22.75
CA ALA A 205 27.38 -1.23 -23.89
C ALA A 205 27.89 0.16 -23.49
N LEU A 206 27.24 0.84 -22.54
CA LEU A 206 27.65 2.15 -22.04
C LEU A 206 28.98 2.08 -21.28
N ARG A 207 29.20 1.03 -20.46
CA ARG A 207 30.49 0.81 -19.78
C ARG A 207 31.68 0.64 -20.73
N LYS A 208 31.44 0.12 -21.94
CA LYS A 208 32.48 -0.04 -22.96
C LYS A 208 32.79 1.24 -23.72
N MET A 209 31.98 2.29 -23.56
CA MET A 209 32.18 3.60 -24.18
C MET A 209 32.87 4.59 -23.23
N ASP A 210 33.39 4.15 -22.09
CA ASP A 210 34.12 4.98 -21.13
C ASP A 210 35.23 5.79 -21.85
N PRO A 211 35.19 7.14 -21.85
CA PRO A 211 36.12 7.99 -22.60
C PRO A 211 37.57 7.99 -22.08
N MET A 212 37.90 7.19 -21.07
CA MET A 212 39.21 7.19 -20.38
C MET A 212 40.42 6.78 -21.24
N GLU A 213 40.25 6.37 -22.50
CA GLU A 213 41.36 6.28 -23.47
C GLU A 213 41.49 7.56 -24.30
N HIS A 214 41.89 8.67 -23.66
CA HIS A 214 42.57 9.74 -24.40
C HIS A 214 44.07 9.50 -24.26
N GLY A 215 44.61 8.82 -25.27
CA GLY A 215 46.04 8.62 -25.46
C GLY A 215 46.79 9.94 -25.37
N SER A 216 47.84 9.93 -24.55
CA SER A 216 48.90 10.92 -24.51
C SER A 216 49.56 11.02 -25.88
N SER A 217 49.06 11.93 -26.71
CA SER A 217 49.66 12.17 -28.03
C SER A 217 50.89 13.07 -27.88
N ASP A 218 52.03 12.45 -28.16
CA ASP A 218 53.37 13.00 -28.20
C ASP A 218 53.46 14.25 -29.09
N ARG A 219 54.14 15.28 -28.58
CA ARG A 219 54.17 16.63 -29.16
C ARG A 219 55.35 16.72 -30.13
N LYS A 220 55.09 16.71 -31.44
CA LYS A 220 56.08 17.02 -32.48
C LYS A 220 55.66 18.23 -33.33
N THR A 221 56.68 18.97 -33.71
CA THR A 221 56.71 20.38 -34.14
C THR A 221 56.06 20.66 -35.50
N ASP A 222 55.44 21.84 -35.61
CA ASP A 222 54.49 22.28 -36.64
C ASP A 222 55.06 22.57 -38.05
N GLY A 223 54.25 22.30 -39.07
CA GLY A 223 54.35 22.87 -40.42
C GLY A 223 52.99 23.41 -40.89
N ILE A 224 52.96 24.40 -41.80
CA ILE A 224 51.71 25.07 -42.26
C ILE A 224 50.68 24.09 -42.86
N TRP A 225 51.14 22.98 -43.47
CA TRP A 225 50.29 21.87 -43.93
C TRP A 225 49.57 21.13 -42.80
N ASP A 226 50.17 21.12 -41.63
CA ASP A 226 49.63 20.55 -40.40
C ASP A 226 48.43 21.36 -39.91
N GLY A 227 48.39 22.67 -40.18
CA GLY A 227 47.24 23.54 -39.87
C GLY A 227 45.98 23.26 -40.69
N VAL A 228 46.14 22.83 -41.95
CA VAL A 228 45.01 22.41 -42.81
C VAL A 228 44.54 21.01 -42.45
N LYS A 229 45.49 20.10 -42.17
CA LYS A 229 45.18 18.75 -41.70
C LYS A 229 44.45 18.78 -40.34
N LYS A 230 44.92 19.60 -39.40
CA LYS A 230 44.27 19.85 -38.10
C LYS A 230 42.85 20.43 -38.26
N LYS A 231 42.61 21.32 -39.22
CA LYS A 231 41.24 21.83 -39.49
C LYS A 231 40.32 20.77 -40.10
N ALA A 232 40.82 19.94 -41.00
CA ALA A 232 40.05 18.84 -41.57
C ALA A 232 39.74 17.74 -40.54
N GLU A 233 40.71 17.41 -39.67
CA GLU A 233 40.55 16.49 -38.54
C GLU A 233 39.53 17.04 -37.52
N GLN A 234 39.62 18.32 -37.13
CA GLN A 234 38.64 18.96 -36.22
C GLN A 234 37.20 18.94 -36.75
N VAL A 235 36.99 19.15 -38.06
CA VAL A 235 35.66 19.06 -38.67
C VAL A 235 35.17 17.60 -38.72
N GLY A 236 36.07 16.66 -39.01
CA GLY A 236 35.77 15.23 -38.96
C GLY A 236 35.37 14.75 -37.56
N GLU A 237 36.07 15.20 -36.51
CA GLU A 237 35.77 14.91 -35.11
C GLU A 237 34.42 15.47 -34.67
N MET A 238 34.05 16.69 -35.07
CA MET A 238 32.72 17.24 -34.75
C MET A 238 31.58 16.45 -35.41
N ILE A 239 31.76 16.02 -36.68
CA ILE A 239 30.77 15.22 -37.39
C ILE A 239 30.65 13.83 -36.74
N ASP A 240 31.76 13.17 -36.40
CA ASP A 240 31.71 11.87 -35.71
C ASP A 240 31.11 12.00 -34.30
N LEU A 241 31.41 13.07 -33.57
CA LEU A 241 30.80 13.38 -32.27
C LEU A 241 29.27 13.52 -32.38
N GLN A 242 28.75 14.29 -33.34
CA GLN A 242 27.31 14.40 -33.56
C GLN A 242 26.66 13.05 -33.91
N HIS A 243 27.34 12.21 -34.69
CA HIS A 243 26.84 10.86 -35.00
C HIS A 243 26.89 9.93 -33.78
N ARG A 244 27.88 10.06 -32.90
CA ARG A 244 27.95 9.33 -31.62
C ARG A 244 26.83 9.76 -30.67
N ILE A 245 26.61 11.06 -30.51
CA ILE A 245 25.57 11.63 -29.66
C ILE A 245 24.17 11.24 -30.16
N SER A 246 23.92 11.31 -31.46
CA SER A 246 22.62 10.91 -32.03
C SER A 246 22.35 9.41 -31.88
N ARG A 247 23.34 8.54 -32.13
CA ARG A 247 23.20 7.09 -31.87
C ARG A 247 22.92 6.79 -30.41
N MET A 248 23.57 7.50 -29.49
CA MET A 248 23.33 7.39 -28.05
C MET A 248 21.91 7.84 -27.71
N LYS A 249 21.47 9.00 -28.20
CA LYS A 249 20.12 9.52 -28.01
C LYS A 249 19.03 8.54 -28.47
N THR A 250 19.18 7.94 -29.65
CA THR A 250 18.21 6.95 -30.16
C THR A 250 18.13 5.72 -29.26
N ARG A 251 19.27 5.19 -28.81
CA ARG A 251 19.31 4.03 -27.89
C ARG A 251 18.69 4.35 -26.54
N LEU A 252 18.98 5.52 -25.99
CA LEU A 252 18.44 5.96 -24.71
C LEU A 252 16.94 6.28 -24.79
N THR A 253 16.44 6.73 -25.93
CA THR A 253 15.00 6.91 -26.15
C THR A 253 14.25 5.58 -26.06
N GLY A 254 14.81 4.50 -26.63
CA GLY A 254 14.27 3.15 -26.47
C GLY A 254 14.27 2.68 -25.01
N MET A 255 15.33 3.02 -24.25
CA MET A 255 15.37 2.73 -22.80
C MET A 255 14.26 3.47 -22.04
N ILE A 256 13.97 4.74 -22.36
CA ILE A 256 12.87 5.49 -21.74
C ILE A 256 11.54 4.76 -21.93
N GLU A 257 11.24 4.28 -23.14
CA GLU A 257 9.99 3.57 -23.41
C GLU A 257 9.87 2.30 -22.56
N ASN A 258 10.95 1.55 -22.42
CA ASN A 258 10.98 0.35 -21.59
C ASN A 258 10.87 0.65 -20.09
N LEU A 259 11.54 1.71 -19.62
CA LEU A 259 11.42 2.17 -18.24
C LEU A 259 9.98 2.58 -17.92
N LEU A 260 9.31 3.31 -18.81
CA LEU A 260 7.90 3.68 -18.64
C LEU A 260 6.98 2.45 -18.62
N LYS A 261 7.22 1.46 -19.48
CA LYS A 261 6.50 0.17 -19.42
C LYS A 261 6.73 -0.52 -18.07
N MET A 262 7.97 -0.58 -17.57
CA MET A 262 8.26 -1.16 -16.25
C MET A 262 7.57 -0.39 -15.12
N ILE A 263 7.56 0.95 -15.15
CA ILE A 263 6.83 1.78 -14.17
C ILE A 263 5.35 1.40 -14.17
N ALA A 264 4.73 1.29 -15.35
CA ALA A 264 3.32 0.94 -15.47
C ALA A 264 3.05 -0.46 -14.90
N VAL A 265 3.88 -1.44 -15.27
CA VAL A 265 3.84 -2.82 -14.80
C VAL A 265 3.93 -2.90 -13.27
N PHE A 266 4.93 -2.25 -12.67
CA PHE A 266 5.12 -2.28 -11.22
C PHE A 266 4.04 -1.50 -10.50
N THR A 267 3.63 -0.34 -11.00
CA THR A 267 2.55 0.46 -10.39
C THR A 267 1.22 -0.31 -10.41
N LEU A 268 0.92 -0.98 -11.53
CA LEU A 268 -0.25 -1.85 -11.63
C LEU A 268 -0.21 -2.92 -10.54
N ASN A 269 0.93 -3.60 -10.41
CA ASN A 269 1.10 -4.67 -9.46
C ASN A 269 1.09 -4.20 -7.98
N THR A 270 1.88 -3.19 -7.63
CA THR A 270 2.14 -2.82 -6.24
C THR A 270 1.14 -1.82 -5.67
N VAL A 271 0.40 -1.12 -6.53
CA VAL A 271 -0.56 -0.08 -6.12
C VAL A 271 -1.97 -0.41 -6.60
N VAL A 272 -2.16 -0.55 -7.92
CA VAL A 272 -3.52 -0.62 -8.49
C VAL A 272 -4.24 -1.91 -8.11
N LEU A 273 -3.60 -3.06 -8.25
CA LEU A 273 -4.21 -4.36 -7.94
C LEU A 273 -4.55 -4.51 -6.45
N PRO A 274 -3.65 -4.21 -5.48
CA PRO A 274 -3.97 -4.25 -4.07
C PRO A 274 -5.13 -3.33 -3.69
N ILE A 275 -5.17 -2.10 -4.22
CA ILE A 275 -6.26 -1.15 -3.95
C ILE A 275 -7.58 -1.64 -4.55
N GLY A 276 -7.56 -2.13 -5.80
CA GLY A 276 -8.74 -2.68 -6.46
C GLY A 276 -9.33 -3.87 -5.70
N LEU A 277 -8.49 -4.72 -5.15
CA LEU A 277 -8.91 -5.88 -4.37
C LEU A 277 -9.42 -5.49 -2.98
N LEU A 278 -8.79 -4.53 -2.30
CA LEU A 278 -9.32 -3.95 -1.06
C LEU A 278 -10.71 -3.34 -1.29
N TRP A 279 -10.91 -2.64 -2.41
CA TRP A 279 -12.22 -2.11 -2.79
C TRP A 279 -13.25 -3.22 -3.02
N LEU A 280 -12.86 -4.30 -3.71
CA LEU A 280 -13.72 -5.47 -3.92
C LEU A 280 -14.11 -6.16 -2.61
N LEU A 281 -13.15 -6.36 -1.70
CA LEU A 281 -13.40 -6.92 -0.37
C LEU A 281 -14.33 -6.02 0.46
N ALA A 282 -14.14 -4.70 0.42
CA ALA A 282 -15.02 -3.76 1.08
C ALA A 282 -16.45 -3.82 0.53
N LYS A 283 -16.60 -3.99 -0.79
CA LYS A 283 -17.91 -4.17 -1.45
C LYS A 283 -18.58 -5.48 -1.03
N LEU A 284 -17.84 -6.59 -0.99
CA LEU A 284 -18.36 -7.89 -0.52
C LEU A 284 -18.75 -7.83 0.95
N PHE A 285 -17.92 -7.21 1.79
CA PHE A 285 -18.26 -6.98 3.19
C PHE A 285 -19.56 -6.19 3.33
N ARG A 286 -19.73 -5.09 2.58
CA ARG A 286 -20.97 -4.32 2.60
C ARG A 286 -22.18 -5.14 2.16
N SER A 287 -22.03 -5.98 1.14
CA SER A 287 -23.08 -6.88 0.65
C SER A 287 -23.49 -7.93 1.69
N ILE A 288 -22.52 -8.54 2.38
CA ILE A 288 -22.76 -9.60 3.38
C ILE A 288 -23.31 -9.01 4.68
N THR A 289 -22.77 -7.86 5.11
CA THR A 289 -23.14 -7.23 6.38
C THR A 289 -24.40 -6.36 6.26
N GLY A 290 -24.94 -6.18 5.04
CA GLY A 290 -26.16 -5.42 4.76
C GLY A 290 -26.13 -4.01 5.34
N SER A 291 -24.95 -3.40 5.40
CA SER A 291 -24.71 -2.31 6.34
C SER A 291 -24.82 -0.94 5.66
N ASP A 292 -25.99 -0.33 5.83
CA ASP A 292 -26.25 1.12 5.79
C ASP A 292 -25.48 1.91 6.87
N SER A 293 -24.51 1.29 7.55
CA SER A 293 -23.79 1.87 8.68
C SER A 293 -22.90 3.05 8.29
N LEU A 294 -22.43 3.12 7.04
CA LEU A 294 -21.69 4.30 6.56
C LEU A 294 -22.60 5.51 6.36
N LEU A 295 -23.85 5.31 5.89
CA LEU A 295 -24.85 6.37 5.79
C LEU A 295 -25.30 6.85 7.19
N GLN A 296 -25.35 5.95 8.18
CA GLN A 296 -25.63 6.34 9.56
C GLN A 296 -24.50 7.17 10.18
N ILE A 297 -23.23 6.84 9.89
CA ILE A 297 -22.08 7.63 10.36
C ILE A 297 -22.06 8.98 9.67
N GLU A 298 -22.33 9.04 8.36
CA GLU A 298 -22.50 10.29 7.62
C GLU A 298 -23.62 11.12 8.24
N GLN A 299 -24.81 10.56 8.44
CA GLN A 299 -25.94 11.26 9.07
C GLN A 299 -25.65 11.73 10.51
N ILE A 300 -24.91 10.97 11.30
CA ILE A 300 -24.53 11.35 12.68
C ILE A 300 -23.51 12.49 12.66
N LEU A 301 -22.53 12.46 11.74
CA LEU A 301 -21.56 13.52 11.57
C LEU A 301 -22.22 14.78 11.00
N THR A 302 -23.08 14.65 9.99
CA THR A 302 -23.85 15.76 9.43
C THR A 302 -24.81 16.35 10.45
N ARG A 303 -25.47 15.55 11.31
CA ARG A 303 -26.32 16.07 12.40
C ARG A 303 -25.52 16.82 13.47
N ARG A 304 -24.31 16.36 13.80
CA ARG A 304 -23.41 17.06 14.74
C ARG A 304 -22.82 18.34 14.15
N ILE A 305 -22.49 18.33 12.86
CA ILE A 305 -21.99 19.51 12.13
C ILE A 305 -23.13 20.52 11.87
N ALA A 306 -24.34 20.05 11.62
CA ALA A 306 -25.54 20.89 11.41
C ALA A 306 -26.20 21.37 12.72
N GLY A 307 -25.56 21.19 13.88
CA GLY A 307 -26.03 21.73 15.17
C GLY A 307 -27.39 21.22 15.65
N THR A 308 -27.94 20.16 15.06
CA THR A 308 -29.24 19.60 15.45
C THR A 308 -29.06 18.39 16.35
N GLY A 309 -28.67 18.67 17.59
CA GLY A 309 -28.80 17.71 18.69
C GLY A 309 -30.27 17.34 18.91
N PRO A 310 -30.56 16.17 19.52
CA PRO A 310 -31.93 15.86 19.93
C PRO A 310 -32.40 16.96 20.88
N ALA A 311 -33.60 17.49 20.66
CA ALA A 311 -34.24 18.45 21.55
C ALA A 311 -34.21 17.87 22.97
N GLU A 312 -33.34 18.43 23.81
CA GLU A 312 -33.44 18.29 25.26
C GLU A 312 -34.84 18.80 25.63
N SER A 313 -35.69 17.89 26.10
CA SER A 313 -36.86 18.27 26.88
C SER A 313 -36.34 18.90 28.16
N VAL A 314 -36.04 20.20 28.09
CA VAL A 314 -35.86 21.05 29.25
C VAL A 314 -37.21 21.07 29.95
N SER A 315 -37.32 20.28 31.01
CA SER A 315 -38.30 20.49 32.06
C SER A 315 -38.09 21.91 32.59
N SER A 316 -38.99 22.81 32.19
CA SER A 316 -39.08 24.16 32.74
C SER A 316 -39.47 24.04 34.22
N GLU A 317 -38.46 24.01 35.07
CA GLU A 317 -38.58 24.23 36.51
C GLU A 317 -38.95 25.71 36.70
N TYR A 318 -40.25 25.95 36.93
CA TYR A 318 -40.79 27.24 37.28
C TYR A 318 -40.37 27.56 38.72
N VAL A 319 -39.34 28.41 38.86
CA VAL A 319 -38.88 28.93 40.14
C VAL A 319 -39.75 30.14 40.51
N ASP A 320 -40.57 29.94 41.54
CA ASP A 320 -41.37 30.96 42.21
C ASP A 320 -40.48 31.91 43.04
N PRO A 321 -40.51 33.25 42.83
CA PRO A 321 -39.79 34.19 43.66
C PRO A 321 -40.75 34.84 44.66
N GLY A 322 -40.90 34.28 45.86
CA GLY A 322 -41.70 34.95 46.89
C GLY A 322 -42.01 34.13 48.13
N GLY A 323 -40.98 33.69 48.87
CA GLY A 323 -41.15 33.08 50.19
C GLY A 323 -40.39 33.87 51.25
N ASP A 324 -41.03 34.90 51.80
CA ASP A 324 -40.59 35.60 53.02
C ASP A 324 -41.56 35.23 54.14
N GLY A 325 -41.02 34.82 55.30
CA GLY A 325 -41.69 34.98 56.59
C GLY A 325 -42.67 33.90 57.07
N GLN A 326 -42.13 33.02 57.93
CA GLN A 326 -42.63 32.72 59.29
C GLN A 326 -43.86 31.80 59.51
N ASP A 327 -43.51 30.64 60.06
CA ASP A 327 -43.84 30.19 61.41
C ASP A 327 -45.31 30.02 61.86
N VAL A 328 -45.59 28.74 62.12
CA VAL A 328 -46.21 28.20 63.35
C VAL A 328 -47.68 28.54 63.62
N LYS A 329 -48.52 27.49 63.57
CA LYS A 329 -49.43 27.18 64.68
C LYS A 329 -49.95 25.74 64.60
N VAL A 330 -49.50 24.94 65.56
CA VAL A 330 -50.30 23.84 66.12
C VAL A 330 -51.26 24.51 67.09
N ASP A 331 -52.57 24.42 66.87
CA ASP A 331 -53.45 23.69 67.80
C ASP A 331 -54.91 23.62 67.34
N GLU A 332 -55.51 22.49 67.74
CA GLU A 332 -56.89 22.25 68.14
C GLU A 332 -58.13 22.46 67.22
N LYS A 333 -58.90 21.37 67.25
CA LYS A 333 -60.37 21.21 67.24
C LYS A 333 -61.10 21.29 65.89
N ASN A 334 -61.64 20.17 65.41
CA ASN A 334 -62.83 19.40 65.85
C ASN A 334 -64.04 19.86 65.06
N GLU A 335 -64.76 18.89 64.48
CA GLU A 335 -66.16 18.97 64.03
C GLU A 335 -66.43 19.98 62.89
N ASP A 336 -67.14 19.68 61.81
CA ASP A 336 -68.18 18.70 61.58
C ASP A 336 -68.47 18.61 60.07
N ILE A 337 -68.78 17.41 59.59
CA ILE A 337 -69.96 17.09 58.78
C ILE A 337 -70.51 18.20 57.84
N LYS A 338 -70.40 17.99 56.52
CA LYS A 338 -71.56 17.64 55.67
C LYS A 338 -71.16 17.49 54.20
N ALA A 339 -71.41 16.29 53.70
CA ALA A 339 -71.60 15.98 52.30
C ALA A 339 -72.92 16.56 51.78
N ASP A 340 -72.91 17.01 50.52
CA ASP A 340 -73.95 16.89 49.48
C ASP A 340 -73.51 17.87 48.36
N GLN A 341 -73.43 17.55 47.06
CA GLN A 341 -73.98 16.49 46.22
C GLN A 341 -73.05 16.22 45.03
#